data_AF-A0A3P7NPA6-F1
#
_entry.id   AF-A0A3P7NPA6-F1
#
_cell.length_a   1.000
_cell.length_b   1.000
_cell.length_c   1.000
_cell.angle_alpha   90.00
_cell.angle_beta   90.00
_cell.angle_gamma   90.00
#
_symmetry.space_group_name_H-M   'P 1'
#
loop_
_entity.id
_entity.type
_entity.pdbx_description
1 polymer ?
#
loop_
_entity_poly.entity_id
_entity_poly.type
_entity_poly.pdbx_seq_one_letter_code
_entity_poly.pdbx_strand_id
1 'polypeptide(L)'
;MENHFREGGINPYNMYDNCVNAPGTQVSTRFRLDYKLRTGKELDVSQLSTVPCMNETAVTVYLNRPDVRKAIGIPTSLGPWAICSDTISDTYNRQYGEMASRVKNALNQGLRGMIYSGDIDMACNFLMGQRFSRKLGLKVGLTGGRKARTSPHMMFVYHFGTLNSHNFIFILILTSY
;
A
#
# COMPACT_ATOMS: atom_id res chain seq x y z
N MET A 1 -13.51 -0.72 -18.86
CA MET A 1 -13.72 -0.42 -17.42
C MET A 1 -12.43 0.05 -16.72
N GLU A 2 -11.24 -0.38 -17.17
CA GLU A 2 -9.96 -0.02 -16.53
C GLU A 2 -9.45 1.40 -16.82
N ASN A 3 -9.95 2.06 -17.88
CA ASN A 3 -9.51 3.39 -18.29
C ASN A 3 -10.21 4.53 -17.54
N HIS A 4 -11.44 4.33 -17.01
CA HIS A 4 -12.19 5.40 -16.35
C HIS A 4 -11.69 5.76 -14.95
N PHE A 5 -11.06 4.81 -14.24
CA PHE A 5 -10.45 5.10 -12.93
C PHE A 5 -9.17 5.95 -13.03
N ARG A 6 -8.56 6.05 -14.22
CA ARG A 6 -7.21 6.59 -14.41
C ARG A 6 -7.18 8.08 -14.76
N GLU A 7 -8.31 8.62 -15.21
CA GLU A 7 -8.49 10.02 -15.61
C GLU A 7 -9.50 10.75 -14.72
N GLY A 8 -10.21 10.04 -13.84
CA GLY A 8 -11.40 10.53 -13.13
C GLY A 8 -11.17 11.29 -11.82
N GLY A 9 -9.93 11.62 -11.47
CA GLY A 9 -9.65 12.43 -10.28
C GLY A 9 -9.90 11.74 -8.93
N ILE A 10 -9.92 10.40 -8.90
CA ILE A 10 -10.20 9.62 -7.69
C ILE A 10 -8.90 9.31 -6.94
N ASN A 11 -8.89 9.46 -5.62
CA ASN A 11 -7.76 9.08 -4.79
C ASN A 11 -7.61 7.55 -4.72
N PRO A 12 -6.51 6.97 -5.25
CA PRO A 12 -6.34 5.52 -5.28
C PRO A 12 -6.10 4.90 -3.89
N TYR A 13 -5.73 5.70 -2.90
CA TYR A 13 -5.46 5.25 -1.52
C TYR A 13 -6.66 5.43 -0.58
N ASN A 14 -7.63 6.27 -0.96
CA ASN A 14 -8.91 6.43 -0.26
C ASN A 14 -9.98 6.91 -1.26
N MET A 15 -10.82 6.00 -1.75
CA MET A 15 -11.81 6.35 -2.78
C MET A 15 -12.90 7.35 -2.33
N TYR A 16 -13.03 7.62 -1.03
CA TYR A 16 -13.99 8.59 -0.47
C TYR A 16 -13.37 9.95 -0.19
N ASP A 17 -12.04 10.05 -0.12
CA ASP A 17 -11.38 11.32 0.10
C ASP A 17 -11.33 12.14 -1.18
N ASN A 18 -11.55 13.44 -1.01
CA ASN A 18 -11.23 14.42 -2.04
C ASN A 18 -9.72 14.41 -2.27
N CYS A 19 -9.30 14.41 -3.53
CA CYS A 19 -7.91 14.69 -3.84
C CYS A 19 -7.56 16.11 -3.41
N VAL A 20 -6.46 16.27 -2.67
CA VAL A 20 -5.97 17.58 -2.25
C VAL A 20 -5.34 18.25 -3.46
N ASN A 21 -6.14 19.02 -4.18
CA ASN A 21 -5.71 19.79 -5.34
C ASN A 21 -5.36 21.21 -4.90
N ALA A 22 -4.08 21.51 -4.63
CA ALA A 22 -3.64 22.89 -4.64
C ALA A 22 -3.29 23.28 -6.10
N PRO A 23 -3.70 24.46 -6.60
CA PRO A 23 -3.25 24.96 -7.89
C PRO A 23 -1.71 24.97 -7.96
N GLY A 24 -1.13 24.36 -9.01
CA GLY A 24 0.33 24.20 -9.13
C GLY A 24 0.93 23.06 -8.32
N THR A 25 0.14 22.21 -7.67
CA THR A 25 0.65 21.02 -6.97
C THR A 25 1.19 20.02 -7.98
N GLN A 26 2.48 19.75 -7.87
CA GLN A 26 3.16 18.73 -8.66
C GLN A 26 2.54 17.36 -8.36
N VAL A 27 2.26 16.59 -9.39
CA VAL A 27 1.82 15.19 -9.24
C VAL A 27 2.90 14.45 -8.46
N SER A 28 2.52 13.74 -7.39
CA SER A 28 3.54 13.06 -6.58
C SER A 28 4.34 12.11 -7.45
N THR A 29 5.65 12.12 -7.23
CA THR A 29 6.60 11.27 -7.93
C THR A 29 6.16 9.81 -7.94
N ARG A 30 5.66 9.33 -6.79
CA ARG A 30 5.10 8.00 -6.64
C ARG A 30 3.97 7.69 -7.61
N PHE A 31 3.05 8.63 -7.82
CA PHE A 31 1.92 8.45 -8.72
C PHE A 31 2.38 8.41 -10.18
N ARG A 32 3.32 9.27 -10.57
CA ARG A 32 3.93 9.26 -11.92
C ARG A 32 4.59 7.91 -12.23
N LEU A 33 5.33 7.39 -11.26
CA LEU A 33 6.01 6.09 -11.38
C LEU A 33 5.04 4.92 -11.43
N ASP A 34 4.03 4.88 -10.54
CA ASP A 34 3.01 3.81 -10.57
C ASP A 34 2.24 3.82 -11.90
N TYR A 35 1.88 5.01 -12.41
CA TYR A 35 1.26 5.14 -13.73
C TYR A 35 2.17 4.59 -14.84
N LYS A 36 3.45 4.96 -14.87
CA LYS A 36 4.41 4.50 -15.87
C LYS A 36 4.63 2.99 -15.79
N LEU A 37 4.80 2.43 -14.59
CA LEU A 37 4.96 1.00 -14.38
C LEU A 37 3.74 0.19 -14.84
N ARG A 38 2.53 0.73 -14.69
CA ARG A 38 1.28 0.04 -15.07
C ARG A 38 0.89 0.22 -16.53
N THR A 39 1.24 1.35 -17.13
CA THR A 39 0.78 1.71 -18.49
C THR A 39 1.88 1.65 -19.55
N GLY A 40 3.15 1.64 -19.13
CA GLY A 40 4.30 1.80 -20.01
C GLY A 40 4.43 3.19 -20.61
N LYS A 41 3.60 4.16 -20.19
CA LYS A 41 3.58 5.53 -20.73
C LYS A 41 3.95 6.53 -19.65
N GLU A 42 4.63 7.60 -20.04
CA GLU A 42 4.79 8.74 -19.14
C GLU A 42 3.44 9.42 -18.92
N LEU A 43 3.23 9.87 -17.69
CA LEU A 43 2.00 10.52 -17.30
C LEU A 43 1.95 11.94 -17.89
N ASP A 44 1.04 12.16 -18.83
CA ASP A 44 0.66 13.48 -19.30
C ASP A 44 -0.23 14.16 -18.25
N VAL A 45 0.40 15.05 -17.47
CA VAL A 45 -0.24 15.78 -16.37
C VAL A 45 -1.34 16.72 -16.88
N SER A 46 -1.30 17.13 -18.16
CA SER A 46 -2.31 17.99 -18.76
C SER A 46 -3.65 17.28 -19.03
N GLN A 47 -3.60 15.95 -19.16
CA GLN A 47 -4.78 15.10 -19.38
C GLN A 47 -5.39 14.58 -18.08
N LEU A 48 -4.72 14.79 -16.94
CA LEU A 48 -5.27 14.47 -15.63
C LEU A 48 -6.29 15.54 -15.27
N SER A 49 -7.57 15.17 -15.27
CA SER A 49 -8.62 16.09 -14.82
C SER A 49 -8.45 16.49 -13.34
N THR A 50 -7.62 15.77 -12.58
CA THR A 50 -7.25 15.97 -11.18
C THR A 50 -6.33 14.80 -10.82
N VAL A 51 -5.25 15.01 -10.04
CA VAL A 51 -4.63 14.04 -9.08
C VAL A 51 -3.18 14.49 -8.79
N PRO A 52 -2.98 15.08 -7.60
CA PRO A 52 -2.13 14.44 -6.59
C PRO A 52 -2.94 14.28 -5.31
N CYS A 53 -3.48 13.08 -5.10
CA CYS A 53 -4.33 12.83 -3.93
C CYS A 53 -3.54 12.57 -2.64
N MET A 54 -2.24 12.81 -2.66
CA MET A 54 -1.34 12.73 -1.51
C MET A 54 -0.58 14.05 -1.39
N ASN A 55 -0.80 14.76 -0.29
CA ASN A 55 -0.01 15.94 0.05
C ASN A 55 1.14 15.53 0.99
N GLU A 56 2.35 15.48 0.42
CA GLU A 56 3.55 15.05 1.12
C GLU A 56 4.39 16.23 1.62
N THR A 57 3.85 17.46 1.52
CA THR A 57 4.58 18.70 1.86
C THR A 57 4.96 18.75 3.34
N ALA A 58 4.01 18.45 4.24
CA ALA A 58 4.25 18.56 5.67
C ALA A 58 5.38 17.63 6.14
N VAL A 59 5.37 16.37 5.71
CA VAL A 59 6.42 15.40 6.05
C VAL A 59 7.76 15.77 5.40
N THR A 60 7.75 16.22 4.15
CA THR A 60 8.96 16.63 3.44
C THR A 60 9.62 17.83 4.09
N VAL A 61 8.85 18.85 4.48
CA VAL A 61 9.36 20.03 5.19
C VAL A 61 9.92 19.64 6.56
N TYR A 62 9.17 18.83 7.33
CA TYR A 62 9.59 18.43 8.67
C TYR A 62 10.89 17.62 8.65
N LEU A 63 10.99 16.60 7.80
CA LEU A 63 12.17 15.73 7.73
C LEU A 63 13.39 16.42 7.09
N ASN A 64 13.22 17.57 6.43
CA ASN A 64 14.33 18.37 5.92
C ASN A 64 14.79 19.47 6.87
N ARG A 65 14.13 19.66 8.02
CA ARG A 65 14.55 20.68 9.00
C ARG A 65 15.93 20.32 9.58
N PRO A 66 16.90 21.27 9.65
CA PRO A 66 18.27 20.95 10.07
C PRO A 66 18.40 20.33 11.47
N ASP A 67 17.59 20.80 12.42
CA ASP A 67 17.51 20.28 13.78
C ASP A 67 16.89 18.87 13.82
N VAL A 68 15.86 18.57 13.03
CA VAL A 68 15.26 17.22 12.92
C VAL A 68 16.27 16.25 12.31
N ARG A 69 16.95 16.65 11.23
CA ARG A 69 18.02 15.86 10.61
C ARG A 69 19.16 15.57 11.60
N LYS A 70 19.56 16.57 12.38
CA LYS A 70 20.56 16.39 13.44
C LYS A 70 20.07 15.43 14.54
N ALA A 71 18.82 15.57 14.96
CA ALA A 71 18.24 14.75 16.03
C ALA A 71 18.14 13.26 15.66
N ILE A 72 17.87 12.94 14.39
CA ILE A 72 17.83 11.54 13.90
C ILE A 72 19.16 11.07 13.30
N GLY A 73 20.25 11.84 13.49
CA GLY A 73 21.61 11.42 13.15
C GLY A 73 21.97 11.47 11.67
N ILE A 74 21.32 12.32 10.86
CA ILE A 74 21.63 12.45 9.43
C ILE A 74 22.88 13.34 9.22
N PRO A 75 23.93 12.86 8.54
CA PRO A 75 25.08 13.68 8.17
C PRO A 75 24.69 14.87 7.27
N THR A 76 25.38 16.00 7.44
CA THR A 76 25.17 17.21 6.63
C THR A 76 25.65 17.07 5.19
N SER A 77 26.47 16.04 4.88
CA SER A 77 26.93 15.73 3.52
C SER A 77 25.88 15.08 2.63
N LEU A 78 24.77 14.59 3.20
CA LEU A 78 23.69 13.97 2.44
C LEU A 78 22.69 15.01 1.93
N GLY A 79 22.14 14.76 0.75
CA GLY A 79 21.11 15.60 0.13
C GLY A 79 19.79 15.68 0.91
N PRO A 80 18.82 16.45 0.40
CA PRO A 80 17.51 16.56 1.01
C PRO A 80 16.80 15.20 1.05
N TRP A 81 16.00 14.99 2.08
CA TRP A 81 15.10 13.86 2.18
C TRP A 81 13.96 14.01 1.17
N ALA A 82 13.61 12.91 0.52
CA ALA A 82 12.44 12.79 -0.34
C ALA A 82 11.70 11.51 0.03
N ILE A 83 10.37 11.53 -0.08
CA ILE A 83 9.51 10.39 0.25
C ILE A 83 9.68 9.21 -0.72
N CYS A 84 10.09 9.48 -1.96
CA CYS A 84 10.34 8.51 -3.02
C CYS A 84 11.60 8.93 -3.81
N SER A 85 12.29 7.94 -4.41
CA SER A 85 13.46 8.18 -5.27
C SER A 85 13.15 7.69 -6.68
N ASP A 86 13.04 8.63 -7.63
CA ASP A 86 12.85 8.32 -9.05
C ASP A 86 13.94 7.40 -9.59
N THR A 87 15.19 7.72 -9.29
CA THR A 87 16.34 6.93 -9.75
C THR A 87 16.22 5.47 -9.34
N ILE A 88 15.85 5.20 -8.08
CA ILE A 88 15.67 3.82 -7.63
C ILE A 88 14.44 3.20 -8.30
N SER A 89 13.33 3.93 -8.38
CA SER A 89 12.11 3.40 -8.98
C SER A 89 12.24 3.07 -10.47
N ASP A 90 12.97 3.88 -11.25
CA ASP A 90 13.21 3.64 -12.68
C ASP A 90 14.27 2.54 -12.93
N THR A 91 15.24 2.39 -12.03
CA THR A 91 16.35 1.41 -12.22
C THR A 91 16.10 0.06 -11.54
N TYR A 92 15.09 -0.03 -10.67
CA TYR A 92 14.82 -1.26 -9.93
C TYR A 92 14.23 -2.35 -10.83
N ASN A 93 14.92 -3.49 -10.91
CA ASN A 93 14.43 -4.66 -11.63
C ASN A 93 13.64 -5.59 -10.70
N ARG A 94 12.35 -5.78 -10.98
CA ARG A 94 11.47 -6.65 -10.20
C ARG A 94 11.86 -8.13 -10.37
N GLN A 95 12.43 -8.71 -9.33
CA GLN A 95 12.92 -10.10 -9.35
C GLN A 95 11.81 -11.15 -9.29
N TYR A 96 10.65 -10.83 -8.70
CA TYR A 96 9.58 -11.79 -8.45
C TYR A 96 8.21 -11.24 -8.82
N GLY A 97 7.47 -12.00 -9.62
CA GLY A 97 6.07 -11.73 -9.93
C GLY A 97 5.11 -12.11 -8.79
N GLU A 98 5.51 -13.03 -7.91
CA GLU A 98 4.60 -13.67 -6.96
C GLU A 98 5.32 -14.14 -5.68
N MET A 99 4.67 -14.06 -4.52
CA MET A 99 5.27 -14.27 -3.18
C MET A 99 4.76 -15.50 -2.40
N ALA A 100 3.78 -16.26 -2.88
CA ALA A 100 3.13 -17.33 -2.15
C ALA A 100 4.09 -18.45 -1.76
N SER A 101 5.04 -18.83 -2.61
CA SER A 101 6.03 -19.87 -2.26
C SER A 101 6.90 -19.45 -1.07
N ARG A 102 7.34 -18.18 -1.05
CA ARG A 102 8.16 -17.60 0.02
C ARG A 102 7.37 -17.46 1.32
N VAL A 103 6.13 -16.96 1.23
CA VAL A 103 5.23 -16.87 2.38
C VAL A 103 4.93 -18.26 2.94
N LYS A 104 4.64 -19.26 2.10
CA LYS A 104 4.47 -20.66 2.54
C LYS A 104 5.70 -21.20 3.27
N ASN A 105 6.89 -20.96 2.74
CA ASN A 105 8.13 -21.40 3.38
C ASN A 105 8.28 -20.80 4.79
N ALA A 106 8.05 -19.48 4.94
CA ALA A 106 8.09 -18.81 6.24
C ALA A 106 7.11 -19.43 7.25
N LEU A 107 5.87 -19.71 6.82
CA LEU A 107 4.85 -20.32 7.67
C LEU A 107 5.20 -21.75 8.08
N ASN A 108 5.76 -22.54 7.15
CA ASN A 108 6.22 -23.90 7.43
C ASN A 108 7.36 -23.93 8.45
N GLN A 109 8.14 -22.86 8.57
CA GLN A 109 9.19 -22.68 9.58
C GLN A 109 8.67 -22.19 10.94
N GLY A 110 7.35 -22.02 11.10
CA GLY A 110 6.76 -21.59 12.36
C GLY A 110 6.56 -20.10 12.52
N LEU A 111 6.79 -19.30 11.46
CA LEU A 111 6.49 -17.88 11.51
C LEU A 111 4.98 -17.65 11.47
N ARG A 112 4.53 -16.63 12.21
CA ARG A 112 3.13 -16.16 12.20
C ARG A 112 3.04 -14.97 11.26
N GLY A 113 2.00 -14.94 10.44
CA GLY A 113 1.80 -13.88 9.43
C GLY A 113 0.49 -13.13 9.63
N MET A 114 0.43 -11.88 9.16
CA MET A 114 -0.82 -11.14 9.03
C MET A 114 -0.84 -10.41 7.69
N ILE A 115 -1.94 -10.54 6.95
CA ILE A 115 -2.16 -9.82 5.69
C ILE A 115 -3.28 -8.82 5.96
N TYR A 116 -2.98 -7.53 5.95
CA TYR A 116 -4.00 -6.51 6.16
C TYR A 116 -4.20 -5.68 4.88
N SER A 117 -5.43 -5.26 4.63
CA SER A 117 -5.79 -4.45 3.47
C SER A 117 -6.88 -3.45 3.83
N GLY A 118 -6.76 -2.20 3.37
CA GLY A 118 -7.88 -1.26 3.41
C GLY A 118 -8.96 -1.70 2.43
N ASP A 119 -10.23 -1.59 2.81
CA ASP A 119 -11.37 -1.90 1.93
C ASP A 119 -11.58 -0.83 0.83
N ILE A 120 -11.12 0.39 1.08
CA ILE A 120 -11.18 1.55 0.18
C ILE A 120 -9.87 1.84 -0.56
N ASP A 121 -8.82 1.04 -0.33
CA ASP A 121 -7.57 1.11 -1.11
C ASP A 121 -7.78 0.45 -2.47
N MET A 122 -7.54 1.19 -3.54
CA MET A 122 -7.63 0.69 -4.91
C MET A 122 -6.25 0.34 -5.49
N ALA A 123 -5.16 0.88 -4.93
CA ALA A 123 -3.81 0.61 -5.42
C ALA A 123 -3.39 -0.85 -5.16
N CYS A 124 -3.66 -1.37 -3.95
CA CYS A 124 -3.41 -2.75 -3.51
C CYS A 124 -4.64 -3.32 -2.78
N ASN A 125 -5.76 -3.37 -3.49
CA ASN A 125 -7.07 -3.65 -2.92
C ASN A 125 -7.22 -4.99 -2.17
N PHE A 126 -8.20 -5.02 -1.27
CA PHE A 126 -8.51 -6.17 -0.42
C PHE A 126 -8.84 -7.46 -1.20
N LEU A 127 -9.40 -7.38 -2.41
CA LEU A 127 -9.68 -8.57 -3.23
C LEU A 127 -8.38 -9.24 -3.67
N MET A 128 -7.33 -8.47 -3.93
CA MET A 128 -6.00 -9.01 -4.22
C MET A 128 -5.45 -9.77 -3.01
N GLY A 129 -5.51 -9.17 -1.82
CA GLY A 129 -5.10 -9.80 -0.56
C GLY A 129 -5.88 -11.09 -0.27
N GLN A 130 -7.21 -11.08 -0.50
CA GLN A 130 -8.07 -12.26 -0.32
C GLN A 130 -7.72 -13.39 -1.29
N ARG A 131 -7.49 -13.07 -2.57
CA ARG A 131 -7.09 -14.04 -3.60
C ARG A 131 -5.72 -14.64 -3.28
N PHE A 132 -4.75 -13.81 -2.90
CA PHE A 132 -3.42 -14.25 -2.50
C PHE A 132 -3.48 -15.19 -1.31
N SER A 133 -4.23 -14.83 -0.27
CA SER A 133 -4.35 -15.65 0.94
C SER A 133 -5.02 -17.00 0.67
N ARG A 134 -6.03 -17.04 -0.21
CA ARG A 134 -6.63 -18.31 -0.65
C ARG A 134 -5.62 -19.21 -1.36
N LYS A 135 -4.72 -18.64 -2.16
CA LYS A 135 -3.65 -19.38 -2.86
C LYS A 135 -2.63 -20.01 -1.89
N LEU A 136 -2.55 -19.51 -0.65
CA LEU A 136 -1.72 -20.12 0.39
C LEU A 136 -2.22 -21.51 0.80
N GLY A 137 -3.50 -21.83 0.62
CA GLY A 137 -4.04 -23.18 0.85
C GLY A 137 -4.00 -23.64 2.32
N LEU A 138 -4.01 -22.69 3.25
CA LEU A 138 -3.97 -22.97 4.69
C LEU A 138 -5.32 -23.50 5.16
N LYS A 139 -5.32 -24.47 6.08
CA LYS A 139 -6.55 -25.02 6.67
C LYS A 139 -7.21 -23.95 7.53
N VAL A 140 -8.47 -23.62 7.26
CA VAL A 140 -9.23 -22.67 8.09
C VAL A 140 -9.54 -23.34 9.43
N GLY A 141 -9.11 -22.74 10.55
CA GLY A 141 -9.39 -23.27 11.88
C GLY A 141 -10.90 -23.31 12.15
N LEU A 142 -11.41 -24.42 12.69
CA LEU A 142 -12.85 -24.70 12.88
C LEU A 142 -13.56 -23.69 13.80
N THR A 143 -12.82 -22.97 14.65
CA THR A 143 -13.33 -21.90 15.53
C THR A 143 -13.24 -20.49 14.90
N GLY A 144 -12.60 -20.37 13.74
CA GLY A 144 -12.27 -19.13 13.04
C GLY A 144 -12.82 -19.09 11.62
N GLY A 145 -14.12 -19.33 11.45
CA GLY A 145 -14.83 -18.93 10.22
C GLY A 145 -14.72 -17.42 9.97
N ARG A 146 -15.28 -16.92 8.85
CA ARG A 146 -15.41 -15.48 8.61
C ARG A 146 -16.24 -14.86 9.74
N LYS A 147 -15.58 -14.35 10.77
CA LYS A 147 -16.21 -13.70 11.92
C LYS A 147 -16.04 -12.21 11.75
N ALA A 148 -17.13 -11.50 11.49
CA ALA A 148 -17.13 -10.06 11.63
C ALA A 148 -16.84 -9.74 13.10
N ARG A 149 -15.64 -9.22 13.39
CA ARG A 149 -15.32 -8.68 14.70
C ARG A 149 -15.61 -7.19 14.66
N THR A 150 -16.57 -6.74 15.45
CA THR A 150 -16.90 -5.33 15.62
C THR A 150 -16.00 -4.76 16.72
N SER A 151 -15.20 -3.77 16.35
CA SER A 151 -14.61 -2.81 17.28
C SER A 151 -15.03 -1.42 16.79
N PRO A 152 -15.24 -0.45 17.69
CA PRO A 152 -15.67 0.91 17.30
C PRO A 152 -14.72 1.61 16.31
N HIS A 153 -13.51 1.08 16.07
CA HIS A 153 -12.54 1.57 15.09
C HIS A 153 -12.02 0.50 14.12
N MET A 154 -12.58 -0.72 14.15
CA MET A 154 -12.10 -1.83 13.33
C MET A 154 -13.27 -2.72 12.98
N MET A 155 -13.73 -2.61 11.74
CA MET A 155 -14.74 -3.49 11.19
C MET A 155 -14.03 -4.53 10.29
N PHE A 156 -14.18 -5.80 10.66
CA PHE A 156 -13.81 -7.00 9.88
C PHE A 156 -12.36 -7.55 9.98
N VAL A 157 -12.05 -8.19 11.11
CA VAL A 157 -10.94 -9.17 11.20
C VAL A 157 -11.37 -10.51 10.59
N TYR A 158 -10.73 -10.98 9.52
CA TYR A 158 -10.93 -12.32 8.97
C TYR A 158 -9.84 -13.29 9.45
N HIS A 159 -10.23 -14.38 10.10
CA HIS A 159 -9.27 -15.45 10.37
C HIS A 159 -9.14 -16.34 9.12
N PHE A 160 -7.93 -16.48 8.59
CA PHE A 160 -7.66 -17.32 7.41
C PHE A 160 -6.57 -18.35 7.74
N GLY A 161 -6.90 -19.19 8.70
CA GLY A 161 -6.33 -20.52 8.84
C GLY A 161 -5.09 -20.67 9.72
N THR A 162 -4.83 -21.94 9.99
CA THR A 162 -3.88 -22.48 10.95
C THR A 162 -3.05 -23.54 10.23
N LEU A 163 -1.73 -23.44 10.26
CA LEU A 163 -0.87 -24.52 9.76
C LEU A 163 -0.82 -25.66 10.80
N ASN A 164 -0.67 -25.30 12.09
CA ASN A 164 -0.64 -26.13 13.30
C ASN A 164 -1.24 -25.32 14.50
N SER A 165 -1.36 -25.89 15.71
CA SER A 165 -1.91 -25.23 16.92
C SER A 165 -1.22 -23.91 17.34
N HIS A 166 -0.05 -23.58 16.77
CA HIS A 166 0.74 -22.40 17.11
C HIS A 166 1.02 -21.45 15.93
N ASN A 167 0.69 -21.83 14.69
CA ASN A 167 1.05 -21.07 13.48
C ASN A 167 -0.21 -20.59 12.74
N PHE A 168 -0.42 -19.28 12.71
CA PHE A 168 -1.66 -18.66 12.26
C PHE A 168 -1.38 -17.55 11.23
N ILE A 169 -2.30 -17.40 10.26
CA ILE A 169 -2.45 -16.15 9.51
C ILE A 169 -3.78 -15.49 9.80
N PHE A 170 -3.71 -14.20 10.14
CA PHE A 170 -4.86 -13.32 10.21
C PHE A 170 -4.93 -12.47 8.94
N ILE A 171 -6.12 -12.37 8.35
CA ILE A 171 -6.38 -11.36 7.33
C ILE A 171 -7.20 -10.25 7.97
N LEU A 172 -6.70 -9.03 8.01
CA LEU A 172 -7.45 -7.90 8.55
C LEU A 172 -7.89 -6.99 7.42
N ILE A 173 -9.19 -6.87 7.18
CA ILE A 173 -9.69 -5.80 6.31
C ILE A 173 -10.03 -4.63 7.24
N LEU A 174 -9.42 -3.48 6.99
CA LEU A 174 -9.69 -2.28 7.78
C LEU A 174 -10.64 -1.39 6.99
N THR A 175 -11.81 -1.12 7.57
CA THR A 175 -12.77 -0.12 7.09
C THR A 175 -12.47 1.22 7.74
N SER A 176 -12.34 2.29 6.96
CA SER A 176 -12.37 3.66 7.51
C SER A 176 -13.77 4.23 7.29
N TYR A 177 -14.39 4.73 8.36
CA TYR A 177 -15.62 5.52 8.29
C TYR A 177 -15.30 7.01 8.26
#